data_AF-A0A968F4T1-F1
#
_entry.id   AF-A0A968F4T1-F1
#
_cell.length_a   1.000
_cell.length_b   1.000
_cell.length_c   1.000
_cell.angle_alpha   90.00
_cell.angle_beta   90.00
_cell.angle_gamma   90.00
#
_symmetry.space_group_name_H-M   'P 1'
#
loop_
_entity.id
_entity.type
_entity.pdbx_description
1 polymer ?
#
loop_
_entity_poly.entity_id
_entity_poly.type
_entity_poly.pdbx_seq_one_letter_code
_entity_poly.pdbx_strand_id
1 'polypeptide(L)'
;MKSLRVIAVITLFAVPAYAGPCGDANNDGSVNVSDATYIYNYVFLGGCEPNPMESGDCNCDGMCNVSDAVMIINHVFVGGGEPCDTDNDGIPDC
;
A
#
# COMPACT_ATOMS: atom_id res chain seq x y z
N MET A 1 -25.54 4.17 -45.26
CA MET A 1 -25.94 3.52 -43.98
C MET A 1 -24.83 2.53 -43.62
N LYS A 2 -23.81 2.97 -42.86
CA LYS A 2 -22.64 2.14 -42.55
C LYS A 2 -22.98 1.23 -41.37
N SER A 3 -22.79 -0.07 -41.60
CA SER A 3 -23.00 -1.17 -40.66
C SER A 3 -22.21 -0.95 -39.37
N LEU A 4 -22.93 -0.90 -38.24
CA LEU A 4 -22.42 -0.71 -36.90
C LEU A 4 -21.85 -2.04 -36.40
N ARG A 5 -20.51 -2.18 -36.46
CA ARG A 5 -19.81 -3.31 -35.83
C ARG A 5 -19.82 -3.11 -34.33
N VAL A 6 -20.34 -4.11 -33.63
CA VAL A 6 -20.29 -4.37 -32.18
C VAL A 6 -19.05 -3.73 -31.55
N ILE A 7 -19.23 -2.57 -30.91
CA ILE A 7 -18.21 -1.97 -30.04
C ILE A 7 -18.33 -2.75 -28.74
N ALA A 8 -17.43 -3.73 -28.59
CA ALA A 8 -17.17 -4.40 -27.33
C ALA A 8 -17.00 -3.34 -26.24
N VAL A 9 -17.85 -3.41 -25.23
CA VAL A 9 -17.75 -2.65 -23.99
C VAL A 9 -16.52 -3.19 -23.24
N ILE A 10 -15.33 -2.77 -23.68
CA ILE A 10 -14.12 -2.87 -22.87
C ILE A 10 -14.17 -1.64 -21.99
N THR A 11 -14.76 -1.78 -20.81
CA THR A 11 -14.55 -0.84 -19.71
C THR A 11 -13.06 -0.85 -19.39
N LEU A 12 -12.34 0.12 -19.94
CA LEU A 12 -10.99 0.48 -19.54
C LEU A 12 -11.08 1.06 -18.13
N PHE A 13 -11.16 0.20 -17.12
CA PHE A 13 -10.74 0.60 -15.78
C PHE A 13 -9.23 0.70 -15.84
N ALA A 14 -8.71 1.89 -16.12
CA ALA A 14 -7.42 2.24 -15.56
C ALA A 14 -7.65 2.17 -14.06
N VAL A 15 -7.25 1.07 -13.42
CA VAL A 15 -7.02 1.09 -11.97
C VAL A 15 -6.08 2.27 -11.78
N PRO A 16 -6.48 3.33 -11.05
CA PRO A 16 -5.54 4.40 -10.77
C PRO A 16 -4.33 3.71 -10.14
N ALA A 17 -3.15 3.89 -10.76
CA ALA A 17 -1.91 3.54 -10.10
C ALA A 17 -1.98 4.25 -8.75
N TYR A 18 -2.04 3.46 -7.69
CA TYR A 18 -2.13 3.99 -6.35
C TYR A 18 -0.90 4.85 -6.12
N ALA A 19 -1.12 6.16 -5.96
CA ALA A 19 -0.07 7.14 -5.73
C ALA A 19 -0.15 7.64 -4.27
N GLY A 20 -0.54 6.76 -3.35
CA GLY A 20 -0.46 7.01 -1.92
C GLY A 20 0.98 6.85 -1.43
N PRO A 21 1.34 7.44 -0.29
CA PRO A 21 2.68 7.30 0.28
C PRO A 21 2.98 5.84 0.66
N CYS A 22 4.26 5.45 0.63
CA CYS A 22 4.67 4.11 1.05
C CYS A 22 4.28 3.87 2.51
N GLY A 23 3.64 2.74 2.79
CA GLY A 23 3.12 2.41 4.11
C GLY A 23 1.73 2.99 4.45
N ASP A 24 1.05 3.64 3.51
CA ASP A 24 -0.38 3.99 3.64
C ASP A 24 -1.24 2.74 3.40
N ALA A 25 -1.27 1.84 4.38
CA ALA A 25 -1.94 0.56 4.27
C ALA A 25 -3.47 0.70 4.24
N ASN A 26 -4.01 1.77 4.85
CA ASN A 26 -5.45 2.00 4.93
C ASN A 26 -6.00 2.95 3.83
N ASN A 27 -5.13 3.53 2.99
CA ASN A 27 -5.44 4.46 1.91
C ASN A 27 -6.17 5.72 2.37
N ASP A 28 -5.74 6.29 3.50
CA ASP A 28 -6.25 7.56 4.01
C ASP A 28 -5.38 8.76 3.62
N GLY A 29 -4.26 8.52 2.95
CA GLY A 29 -3.32 9.51 2.47
C GLY A 29 -2.28 9.93 3.50
N SER A 30 -2.17 9.26 4.66
CA SER A 30 -1.23 9.60 5.72
C SER A 30 -0.64 8.37 6.42
N VAL A 31 0.68 8.20 6.35
CA VAL A 31 1.38 7.12 7.07
C VAL A 31 1.40 7.40 8.58
N ASN A 32 0.64 6.62 9.34
CA ASN A 32 0.54 6.77 10.79
C ASN A 32 0.18 5.44 11.50
N VAL A 33 -0.15 5.50 12.80
CA VAL A 33 -0.45 4.29 13.60
C VAL A 33 -1.71 3.53 13.14
N SER A 34 -2.62 4.18 12.40
CA SER A 34 -3.78 3.51 11.81
C SER A 34 -3.38 2.47 10.77
N ASP A 35 -2.29 2.69 10.03
CA ASP A 35 -1.77 1.76 9.03
C ASP A 35 -1.22 0.49 9.67
N ALA A 36 -0.44 0.64 10.73
CA ALA A 36 0.03 -0.51 11.53
C ALA A 36 -1.14 -1.33 12.08
N THR A 37 -2.22 -0.65 12.50
CA THR A 37 -3.44 -1.31 12.99
C THR A 37 -4.20 -2.00 11.84
N TYR A 38 -4.21 -1.41 10.65
CA TYR A 38 -4.81 -1.98 9.46
C TYR A 38 -4.10 -3.28 9.05
N ILE A 39 -2.76 -3.27 9.00
CA ILE A 39 -1.94 -4.46 8.75
C ILE A 39 -2.18 -5.54 9.81
N TYR A 40 -2.23 -5.17 11.10
CA TYR A 40 -2.55 -6.10 12.18
C TYR A 40 -3.92 -6.78 11.96
N ASN A 41 -4.95 -6.01 11.59
CA ASN A 41 -6.29 -6.54 11.33
C ASN A 41 -6.28 -7.51 10.14
N TYR A 42 -5.58 -7.17 9.06
CA TYR A 42 -5.40 -8.04 7.90
C TYR A 42 -4.73 -9.37 8.30
N VAL A 43 -3.56 -9.29 8.94
CA VAL A 43 -2.71 -10.46 9.25
C VAL A 43 -3.34 -11.40 10.28
N PHE A 44 -3.98 -10.87 11.34
CA PHE A 44 -4.41 -11.68 12.49
C PHE A 44 -5.92 -11.85 12.61
N LEU A 45 -6.71 -10.92 12.08
CA LEU A 45 -8.17 -10.90 12.28
C LEU A 45 -8.96 -11.18 11.00
N GLY A 46 -8.27 -11.44 9.88
CA GLY A 46 -8.91 -11.66 8.58
C GLY A 46 -9.58 -10.40 8.04
N GLY A 47 -9.03 -9.24 8.35
CA GLY A 47 -9.43 -7.96 7.77
C GLY A 47 -9.18 -7.90 6.27
N CYS A 48 -9.62 -6.81 5.64
CA CYS A 48 -9.33 -6.56 4.22
C CYS A 48 -7.83 -6.41 3.98
N GLU A 49 -7.33 -6.98 2.88
CA GLU A 49 -5.96 -6.76 2.44
C GLU A 49 -5.72 -5.29 2.06
N PRO A 50 -4.49 -4.78 2.20
CA PRO A 50 -4.09 -3.51 1.61
C PRO A 50 -4.30 -3.54 0.09
N ASN A 51 -4.67 -2.40 -0.49
CA ASN A 51 -4.87 -2.27 -1.93
C ASN A 51 -4.24 -0.97 -2.43
N PRO A 52 -3.10 -1.03 -3.12
CA PRO A 52 -2.38 -2.23 -3.56
C PRO A 52 -1.73 -2.98 -2.39
N MET A 53 -1.34 -4.25 -2.58
CA MET A 53 -0.71 -5.04 -1.51
C MET A 53 0.59 -4.38 -1.01
N GLU A 54 1.29 -3.75 -1.95
CA GLU A 54 2.51 -2.98 -1.77
C GLU A 54 2.32 -1.81 -0.78
N SER A 55 1.10 -1.29 -0.58
CA SER A 55 0.88 -0.21 0.41
C SER A 55 1.00 -0.70 1.86
N GLY A 56 0.91 -2.01 2.09
CA GLY A 56 1.16 -2.64 3.39
C GLY A 56 2.49 -3.38 3.50
N ASP A 57 3.30 -3.42 2.45
CA ASP A 57 4.66 -3.98 2.44
C ASP A 57 5.66 -2.86 2.74
N CYS A 58 5.79 -2.54 4.03
CA CYS A 58 6.52 -1.36 4.50
C CYS A 58 8.02 -1.61 4.63
N ASN A 59 8.45 -2.86 4.62
CA ASN A 59 9.86 -3.24 4.59
C ASN A 59 10.35 -3.61 3.17
N CYS A 60 9.45 -3.64 2.18
CA CYS A 60 9.71 -3.98 0.79
C CYS A 60 10.36 -5.37 0.59
N ASP A 61 9.91 -6.34 1.41
CA ASP A 61 10.31 -7.75 1.32
C ASP A 61 9.42 -8.61 0.40
N GLY A 62 8.37 -8.00 -0.16
CA GLY A 62 7.39 -8.63 -1.03
C GLY A 62 6.20 -9.26 -0.30
N MET A 63 6.07 -9.09 1.02
CA MET A 63 5.01 -9.69 1.83
C MET A 63 4.48 -8.73 2.89
N CYS A 64 3.20 -8.33 2.78
CA CYS A 64 2.54 -7.63 3.89
C CYS A 64 2.29 -8.58 5.09
N ASN A 65 3.02 -8.37 6.17
CA ASN A 65 2.99 -9.18 7.38
C ASN A 65 3.22 -8.35 8.67
N VAL A 66 3.41 -9.01 9.82
CA VAL A 66 3.56 -8.32 11.12
C VAL A 66 4.81 -7.44 11.20
N SER A 67 5.86 -7.76 10.44
CA SER A 67 7.08 -6.95 10.43
C SER A 67 6.84 -5.57 9.82
N ASP A 68 5.93 -5.44 8.86
CA ASP A 68 5.53 -4.16 8.25
C ASP A 68 4.80 -3.26 9.24
N ALA A 69 3.90 -3.83 10.04
CA ALA A 69 3.26 -3.10 11.13
C ALA A 69 4.29 -2.56 12.14
N VAL A 70 5.33 -3.35 12.43
CA VAL A 70 6.43 -2.91 13.32
C VAL A 70 7.28 -1.81 12.66
N MET A 71 7.51 -1.86 11.34
CA MET A 71 8.21 -0.80 10.61
C MET A 71 7.48 0.54 10.73
N ILE A 72 6.16 0.56 10.54
CA ILE A 72 5.37 1.79 10.72
C ILE A 72 5.47 2.32 12.15
N ILE A 73 5.39 1.45 13.16
CA ILE A 73 5.53 1.85 14.57
C ILE A 73 6.92 2.48 14.81
N ASN A 74 7.98 1.89 14.27
CA ASN A 74 9.34 2.43 14.39
C ASN A 74 9.48 3.79 13.71
N HIS A 75 8.96 3.94 12.49
CA HIS A 75 8.94 5.21 11.77
C HIS A 75 8.21 6.30 12.59
N VAL A 76 6.98 6.03 13.01
CA VAL A 76 6.10 7.02 13.66
C VAL A 76 6.58 7.42 15.06
N PHE A 77 7.08 6.48 15.88
CA PHE A 77 7.37 6.74 17.31
C PHE A 77 8.86 6.87 17.64
N VAL A 78 9.72 6.20 16.89
CA VAL A 78 11.17 6.17 17.16
C VAL A 78 11.92 7.11 16.23
N GLY A 79 11.30 7.54 15.12
CA GLY A 79 11.99 8.24 14.04
C GLY A 79 12.89 7.29 13.25
N GLY A 80 12.43 6.05 13.04
CA GLY A 80 13.05 5.12 12.11
C GLY A 80 13.00 5.65 10.66
N GLY A 81 13.67 4.94 9.75
CA GLY A 81 13.67 5.28 8.33
C GLY A 81 12.26 5.37 7.74
N GLU A 82 12.14 6.03 6.58
CA GLU A 82 10.90 6.06 5.83
C GLU A 82 10.49 4.62 5.42
N PRO A 83 9.19 4.30 5.38
CA PRO A 83 8.75 3.00 4.86
C PRO A 83 9.27 2.76 3.45
N CYS A 84 9.75 1.54 3.18
CA CYS A 84 10.36 1.15 1.91
C CYS A 84 11.58 2.01 1.49
N ASP A 85 12.33 2.60 2.41
CA ASP A 85 13.65 3.19 2.09
C ASP A 85 14.73 2.10 2.17
N THR A 86 14.95 1.37 1.07
CA THR A 86 15.80 0.18 1.07
C THR A 86 17.29 0.50 1.01
N ASP A 87 17.66 1.68 0.50
CA ASP A 87 19.04 2.14 0.39
C ASP A 87 19.45 3.16 1.45
N ASN A 88 18.51 3.58 2.32
CA ASN A 88 18.68 4.54 3.42
C ASN A 88 19.09 5.94 2.94
N ASP A 89 18.61 6.39 1.78
CA ASP A 89 18.82 7.74 1.27
C ASP A 89 17.77 8.76 1.78
N GLY A 90 16.75 8.28 2.50
CA GLY A 90 15.64 9.07 3.02
C GLY A 90 14.50 9.26 2.03
N ILE A 91 14.51 8.54 0.90
CA ILE A 91 13.48 8.54 -0.14
C ILE A 91 12.85 7.15 -0.21
N PRO A 92 11.53 7.03 -0.11
CA PRO A 92 10.85 5.75 -0.29
C PRO A 92 11.00 5.16 -1.70
N ASP A 93 11.19 3.83 -1.81
CA ASP A 93 11.40 3.07 -3.05
C ASP A 93 10.13 2.40 -3.63
N CYS A 94 8.97 2.73 -3.09
CA CYS A 94 7.69 2.43 -3.73
C CYS A 94 7.31 3.52 -4.75
#